data_AF-A0A965S0N2-F1
#
_entry.id   AF-A0A965S0N2-F1
#
_cell.length_a   1.000
_cell.length_b   1.000
_cell.length_c   1.000
_cell.angle_alpha   90.00
_cell.angle_beta   90.00
_cell.angle_gamma   90.00
#
_symmetry.space_group_name_H-M   'P 1'
#
loop_
_entity.id
_entity.type
_entity.pdbx_description
1 polymer ?
#
loop_
_entity_poly.entity_id
_entity_poly.type
_entity_poly.pdbx_seq_one_letter_code
_entity_poly.pdbx_strand_id
1 'polypeptide(L)'
;MSYIITGARLLTYNHQNIFLSDAFRLNSIKNYTVEGFFLQQTNTQGVSGNIALESGLVRSLNEREDIIVNGLNLGPARITSISFDRNNPVRLDSYTISFNVLTSGSNDLYNLTGNLYTGISGSLSGTTSLLEAFDENFAFNINDDDSYNYSHNLNIRYRKTSGYASPIQLAKNLASGIFAALPNLGFIDSKYSGFYNKTGKKYFTENYNLITNDCSFTKNFNLFNNYSGDYTLTLTQSLNLGNDGNIEVTEEGSIKGLKEPRFFIASGAVETELAKSYSRCTGLINTYGIISNLGSYYPLFSTGIETSRNFNTFNGTAEYSVRYTNNPIFTISGYTREATLTLNKSNLNIVDVQENGSIRYYGNKDKNFATNYSKFSDLTGIFNSASGKIYTFYGEVGSNNPLYLIEKTMSFPNNGQTINYSIKFNDDFIYNTNITGIKKMSIRKSDTSPIHKYNEYIIPNKTVFSFAGGQTELGKRDLNLECVVARPNGNIFTTNPLTNDILDALKAKAVNELAVDFPNLPVQEAYITKCDYNFNSDLNLSFNVGIDYTSFIEKFNQDVKTV
;
A
#
# COMPACT_ATOMS: atom_id res chain seq x y z
N MET A 1 -60.42 -11.15 15.18
CA MET A 1 -59.76 -10.92 13.89
C MET A 1 -58.32 -11.45 14.00
N SER A 2 -57.50 -11.36 12.95
CA SER A 2 -56.08 -11.69 13.03
C SER A 2 -55.28 -10.50 12.50
N TYR A 3 -54.22 -10.12 13.22
CA TYR A 3 -53.30 -9.08 12.77
C TYR A 3 -52.22 -9.67 11.90
N ILE A 4 -52.06 -9.15 10.69
CA ILE A 4 -51.06 -9.61 9.74
C ILE A 4 -49.97 -8.55 9.63
N ILE A 5 -48.74 -8.93 9.98
CA ILE A 5 -47.55 -8.09 9.85
C ILE A 5 -46.67 -8.74 8.78
N THR A 6 -46.54 -8.08 7.63
CA THR A 6 -45.71 -8.54 6.50
C THR A 6 -44.43 -7.71 6.38
N GLY A 7 -43.34 -8.35 5.95
CA GLY A 7 -42.03 -7.72 5.86
C GLY A 7 -41.46 -7.31 7.22
N ALA A 8 -41.90 -7.96 8.30
CA ALA A 8 -41.48 -7.61 9.65
C ALA A 8 -40.00 -7.93 9.87
N ARG A 9 -39.28 -7.05 10.55
CA ARG A 9 -37.93 -7.27 11.07
C ARG A 9 -37.99 -7.47 12.58
N LEU A 10 -37.29 -8.48 13.10
CA LEU A 10 -37.19 -8.69 14.54
C LEU A 10 -36.26 -7.63 15.14
N LEU A 11 -36.64 -7.04 16.27
CA LEU A 11 -35.76 -6.17 17.07
C LEU A 11 -35.37 -6.85 18.38
N THR A 12 -36.37 -7.34 19.12
CA THR A 12 -36.14 -8.07 20.37
C THR A 12 -37.05 -9.28 20.50
N TYR A 13 -36.54 -10.32 21.16
CA TYR A 13 -37.30 -11.49 21.58
C TYR A 13 -36.92 -11.83 23.01
N ASN A 14 -37.92 -11.95 23.87
CA ASN A 14 -37.74 -12.45 25.23
C ASN A 14 -38.75 -13.55 25.50
N HIS A 15 -38.33 -14.66 26.11
CA HIS A 15 -39.27 -15.61 26.70
C HIS A 15 -38.96 -15.87 28.17
N GLN A 16 -40.06 -15.97 28.92
CA GLN A 16 -40.05 -16.39 30.31
C GLN A 16 -41.05 -17.52 30.50
N ASN A 17 -40.60 -18.61 31.11
CA ASN A 17 -41.49 -19.68 31.54
C ASN A 17 -42.08 -19.34 32.90
N ILE A 18 -43.40 -19.57 33.05
CA ILE A 18 -44.10 -19.40 34.33
C ILE A 18 -44.43 -20.77 34.86
N PHE A 19 -44.02 -21.01 36.11
CA PHE A 19 -44.23 -22.26 36.82
C PHE A 19 -45.31 -22.09 37.89
N LEU A 20 -46.13 -23.12 38.05
CA LEU A 20 -47.02 -23.32 39.18
C LEU A 20 -46.28 -24.25 40.15
N SER A 21 -45.91 -23.74 41.33
CA SER A 21 -45.01 -24.45 42.25
C SER A 21 -43.64 -24.74 41.60
N ASP A 22 -42.88 -25.64 42.22
CA ASP A 22 -41.45 -25.87 41.97
C ASP A 22 -41.14 -26.57 40.64
N ALA A 23 -42.09 -27.31 40.06
CA ALA A 23 -41.83 -28.18 38.91
C ALA A 23 -42.87 -28.11 37.79
N PHE A 24 -44.07 -27.57 38.01
CA PHE A 24 -45.12 -27.64 36.99
C PHE A 24 -45.11 -26.39 36.09
N ARG A 25 -44.84 -26.53 34.79
CA ARG A 25 -44.92 -25.38 33.87
C ARG A 25 -46.38 -25.02 33.61
N LEU A 26 -46.78 -23.83 34.04
CA LEU A 26 -48.13 -23.31 33.83
C LEU A 26 -48.31 -22.77 32.41
N ASN A 27 -47.42 -21.88 31.99
CA ASN A 27 -47.40 -21.28 30.66
C ASN A 27 -46.02 -20.69 30.34
N SER A 28 -45.89 -20.06 29.17
CA SER A 28 -44.78 -19.13 28.94
C SER A 28 -45.26 -17.87 28.25
N ILE A 29 -44.61 -16.77 28.59
CA ILE A 29 -44.81 -15.48 27.97
C ILE A 29 -43.68 -15.25 26.99
N LYS A 30 -44.01 -15.12 25.70
CA LYS A 30 -43.06 -14.72 24.67
C LYS A 30 -43.34 -13.28 24.29
N ASN A 31 -42.39 -12.39 24.52
CA ASN A 31 -42.46 -10.99 24.16
C ASN A 31 -41.66 -10.78 22.88
N TYR A 32 -42.29 -10.20 21.88
CA TYR A 32 -41.66 -9.82 20.62
C TYR A 32 -41.70 -8.31 20.50
N THR A 33 -40.64 -7.72 19.98
CA THR A 33 -40.68 -6.38 19.39
C THR A 33 -40.24 -6.51 17.95
N VAL A 34 -41.08 -6.06 17.03
CA VAL A 34 -40.83 -6.11 15.60
C VAL A 34 -41.02 -4.73 14.98
N GLU A 35 -40.20 -4.45 13.98
CA GLU A 35 -40.36 -3.33 13.08
C GLU A 35 -41.18 -3.81 11.88
N GLY A 36 -42.31 -3.15 11.61
CA GLY A 36 -43.16 -3.40 10.45
C GLY A 36 -43.17 -2.20 9.51
N PHE A 37 -43.60 -2.43 8.27
CA PHE A 37 -43.66 -1.40 7.23
C PHE A 37 -45.06 -1.33 6.63
N PHE A 38 -45.58 -0.11 6.45
CA PHE A 38 -46.75 0.10 5.61
C PHE A 38 -46.31 0.16 4.13
N LEU A 39 -46.60 -0.90 3.38
CA LEU A 39 -46.26 -0.99 1.96
C LEU A 39 -47.24 -0.19 1.09
N GLN A 40 -46.73 0.47 0.06
CA GLN A 40 -47.47 1.32 -0.89
C GLN A 40 -48.70 0.65 -1.51
N GLN A 41 -48.75 -0.69 -1.62
CA GLN A 41 -49.87 -1.41 -2.26
C GLN A 41 -51.17 -1.44 -1.44
N THR A 42 -51.11 -1.20 -0.13
CA THR A 42 -52.32 -1.10 0.71
C THR A 42 -52.86 0.32 0.78
N ASN A 43 -52.10 1.32 0.32
CA ASN A 43 -52.49 2.71 0.36
C ASN A 43 -53.15 3.16 -0.95
N THR A 44 -54.46 2.91 -1.08
CA THR A 44 -55.27 3.36 -2.21
C THR A 44 -55.83 4.79 -2.07
N GLN A 45 -55.66 5.43 -0.89
CA GLN A 45 -56.28 6.73 -0.56
C GLN A 45 -55.32 7.80 -0.02
N GLY A 46 -54.00 7.64 -0.17
CA GLY A 46 -53.00 8.57 0.35
C GLY A 46 -52.88 8.53 1.89
N VAL A 47 -52.63 9.66 2.54
CA VAL A 47 -52.34 9.69 3.99
C VAL A 47 -53.49 9.11 4.85
N SER A 48 -54.74 9.18 4.39
CA SER A 48 -55.90 8.64 5.13
C SER A 48 -55.89 7.11 5.27
N GLY A 49 -55.34 6.38 4.29
CA GLY A 49 -55.23 4.92 4.35
C GLY A 49 -54.25 4.47 5.43
N ASN A 50 -53.10 5.13 5.53
CA ASN A 50 -52.12 4.87 6.57
C ASN A 50 -52.68 5.22 7.96
N ILE A 51 -53.32 6.40 8.11
CA ILE A 51 -53.95 6.80 9.38
C ILE A 51 -55.06 5.81 9.81
N ALA A 52 -55.83 5.24 8.86
CA ALA A 52 -56.85 4.24 9.17
C ALA A 52 -56.23 2.92 9.68
N LEU A 53 -55.11 2.48 9.09
CA LEU A 53 -54.36 1.31 9.55
C LEU A 53 -53.73 1.55 10.93
N GLU A 54 -53.13 2.73 11.14
CA GLU A 54 -52.61 3.16 12.45
C GLU A 54 -53.72 3.16 13.51
N SER A 55 -54.87 3.74 13.18
CA SER A 55 -56.04 3.79 14.07
C SER A 55 -56.57 2.39 14.39
N GLY A 56 -56.52 1.46 13.43
CA GLY A 56 -56.88 0.06 13.62
C GLY A 56 -55.94 -0.66 14.60
N LEU A 57 -54.63 -0.43 14.48
CA LEU A 57 -53.62 -0.99 15.38
C LEU A 57 -53.65 -0.35 16.78
N VAL A 58 -54.01 0.92 16.89
CA VAL A 58 -54.17 1.60 18.18
C VAL A 58 -55.44 1.12 18.90
N ARG A 59 -56.53 0.89 18.17
CA ARG A 59 -57.79 0.38 18.75
C ARG A 59 -57.65 -1.02 19.33
N SER A 60 -56.72 -1.81 18.80
CA SER A 60 -56.46 -3.18 19.24
C SER A 60 -55.49 -3.29 20.39
N LEU A 61 -54.96 -2.17 20.89
CA LEU A 61 -54.21 -2.13 22.14
C LEU A 61 -55.09 -2.72 23.25
N ASN A 62 -54.60 -3.79 23.86
CA ASN A 62 -55.21 -4.60 24.93
C ASN A 62 -56.19 -5.71 24.51
N GLU A 63 -56.52 -5.87 23.23
CA GLU A 63 -57.29 -7.04 22.77
C GLU A 63 -56.37 -8.25 22.57
N ARG A 64 -56.91 -9.47 22.77
CA ARG A 64 -56.20 -10.71 22.44
C ARG A 64 -56.68 -11.22 21.11
N GLU A 65 -55.81 -11.10 20.10
CA GLU A 65 -56.09 -11.57 18.75
C GLU A 65 -54.91 -12.37 18.22
N ASP A 66 -55.17 -13.24 17.24
CA ASP A 66 -54.11 -13.98 16.57
C ASP A 66 -53.18 -13.02 15.82
N ILE A 67 -51.88 -13.12 16.06
CA ILE A 67 -50.87 -12.35 15.33
C ILE A 67 -50.16 -13.27 14.34
N ILE A 68 -50.20 -12.89 13.06
CA ILE A 68 -49.52 -13.54 11.95
C ILE A 68 -48.35 -12.65 11.52
N VAL A 69 -47.11 -13.12 11.70
CA VAL A 69 -45.89 -12.41 11.30
C VAL A 69 -45.23 -13.14 10.14
N ASN A 70 -45.01 -12.44 9.03
CA ASN A 70 -44.39 -12.99 7.81
C ASN A 70 -45.00 -14.34 7.37
N GLY A 71 -46.33 -14.45 7.49
CA GLY A 71 -47.10 -15.65 7.11
C GLY A 71 -47.20 -16.74 8.18
N LEU A 72 -46.52 -16.62 9.32
CA LEU A 72 -46.62 -17.57 10.42
C LEU A 72 -47.59 -17.07 11.50
N ASN A 73 -48.63 -17.85 11.81
CA ASN A 73 -49.52 -17.56 12.93
C ASN A 73 -48.82 -17.92 14.26
N LEU A 74 -48.62 -16.91 15.11
CA LEU A 74 -48.02 -17.06 16.43
C LEU A 74 -49.05 -17.35 17.53
N GLY A 75 -50.34 -17.34 17.17
CA GLY A 75 -51.47 -17.53 18.08
C GLY A 75 -51.90 -16.24 18.77
N PRO A 76 -52.76 -16.36 19.80
CA PRO A 76 -53.42 -15.21 20.42
C PRO A 76 -52.42 -14.40 21.24
N ALA A 77 -52.22 -13.16 20.83
CA ALA A 77 -51.26 -12.23 21.39
C ALA A 77 -51.94 -10.95 21.88
N ARG A 78 -51.31 -10.27 22.84
CA ARG A 78 -51.72 -8.93 23.28
C ARG A 78 -50.64 -7.93 22.89
N ILE A 79 -51.01 -6.92 22.11
CA ILE A 79 -50.12 -5.79 21.81
C ILE A 79 -49.91 -4.98 23.09
N THR A 80 -48.66 -4.79 23.49
CA THR A 80 -48.28 -4.07 24.71
C THR A 80 -47.88 -2.63 24.43
N SER A 81 -47.34 -2.35 23.25
CA SER A 81 -46.96 -1.00 22.83
C SER A 81 -46.87 -0.92 21.32
N ILE A 82 -47.11 0.28 20.78
CA ILE A 82 -46.89 0.62 19.38
C ILE A 82 -46.29 2.03 19.28
N SER A 83 -45.33 2.21 18.39
CA SER A 83 -44.71 3.48 18.05
C SER A 83 -44.61 3.62 16.54
N PHE A 84 -44.78 4.84 16.03
CA PHE A 84 -44.75 5.14 14.59
C PHE A 84 -43.59 6.10 14.31
N ASP A 85 -42.68 5.71 13.43
CA ASP A 85 -41.51 6.51 13.05
C ASP A 85 -41.86 7.39 11.85
N ARG A 86 -42.40 8.58 12.15
CA ARG A 86 -42.98 9.52 11.16
C ARG A 86 -41.93 10.21 10.27
N ASN A 87 -41.15 9.45 9.51
CA ASN A 87 -40.20 10.01 8.56
C ASN A 87 -40.87 10.42 7.23
N ASN A 88 -41.89 9.70 6.75
CA ASN A 88 -42.64 10.07 5.55
C ASN A 88 -44.04 9.40 5.46
N PRO A 89 -45.10 10.02 6.00
CA PRO A 89 -46.45 9.42 6.07
C PRO A 89 -47.13 9.20 4.69
N VAL A 90 -46.51 9.67 3.61
CA VAL A 90 -47.06 9.61 2.25
C VAL A 90 -46.55 8.41 1.45
N ARG A 91 -45.34 7.89 1.72
CA ARG A 91 -44.68 6.89 0.85
C ARG A 91 -44.20 5.61 1.54
N LEU A 92 -43.66 5.72 2.74
CA LEU A 92 -43.16 4.59 3.52
C LEU A 92 -43.14 5.03 4.98
N ASP A 93 -43.96 4.40 5.80
CA ASP A 93 -43.98 4.66 7.23
C ASP A 93 -43.69 3.33 7.94
N SER A 94 -42.71 3.35 8.84
CA SER A 94 -42.33 2.20 9.65
C SER A 94 -42.92 2.34 11.04
N TYR A 95 -43.20 1.22 11.67
CA TYR A 95 -43.74 1.20 13.02
C TYR A 95 -43.07 0.10 13.82
N THR A 96 -42.86 0.39 15.10
CA THR A 96 -42.38 -0.59 16.07
C THR A 96 -43.56 -1.06 16.90
N ILE A 97 -43.81 -2.37 16.90
CA ILE A 97 -44.87 -2.99 17.69
C ILE A 97 -44.25 -4.01 18.64
N SER A 98 -44.63 -3.92 19.91
CA SER A 98 -44.33 -4.94 20.91
C SER A 98 -45.60 -5.67 21.31
N PHE A 99 -45.53 -7.00 21.37
CA PHE A 99 -46.66 -7.83 21.75
C PHE A 99 -46.19 -9.06 22.54
N ASN A 100 -47.09 -9.58 23.37
CA ASN A 100 -46.85 -10.80 24.12
C ASN A 100 -47.78 -11.93 23.66
N VAL A 101 -47.20 -13.11 23.44
CA VAL A 101 -47.91 -14.34 23.12
C VAL A 101 -47.90 -15.22 24.36
N LEU A 102 -49.08 -15.61 24.84
CA LEU A 102 -49.18 -16.65 25.86
C LEU A 102 -49.28 -18.00 25.17
N THR A 103 -48.33 -18.87 25.46
CA THR A 103 -48.41 -20.26 25.03
C THR A 103 -48.79 -21.12 26.23
N SER A 104 -49.80 -21.97 26.08
CA SER A 104 -50.19 -22.92 27.11
C SER A 104 -49.01 -23.82 27.46
N GLY A 105 -48.76 -24.02 28.76
CA GLY A 105 -47.79 -24.98 29.26
C GLY A 105 -48.40 -26.38 29.22
N SER A 106 -48.93 -26.82 28.08
CA SER A 106 -49.65 -28.10 27.96
C SER A 106 -48.80 -29.35 28.24
N ASN A 107 -47.61 -29.18 28.83
CA ASN A 107 -46.63 -30.20 29.13
C ASN A 107 -45.81 -29.81 30.36
N ASP A 108 -45.81 -30.71 31.34
CA ASP A 108 -45.01 -30.65 32.56
C ASP A 108 -43.49 -30.68 32.24
N LEU A 109 -42.66 -30.35 33.22
CA LEU A 109 -41.20 -30.31 33.08
C LEU A 109 -40.62 -31.67 32.67
N TYR A 110 -41.28 -32.79 33.02
CA TYR A 110 -40.93 -34.13 32.52
C TYR A 110 -41.02 -34.28 30.99
N ASN A 111 -41.94 -33.54 30.36
CA ASN A 111 -42.17 -33.67 28.94
C ASN A 111 -41.40 -32.67 28.10
N LEU A 112 -41.05 -31.47 28.63
CA LEU A 112 -40.39 -30.36 27.90
C LEU A 112 -40.58 -30.48 26.38
N THR A 113 -41.84 -30.51 25.94
CA THR A 113 -42.19 -30.85 24.56
C THR A 113 -42.37 -29.59 23.73
N GLY A 114 -42.25 -29.76 22.42
CA GLY A 114 -42.31 -28.70 21.44
C GLY A 114 -40.94 -28.38 20.85
N ASN A 115 -40.96 -27.54 19.80
CA ASN A 115 -39.78 -27.26 18.98
C ASN A 115 -38.62 -26.64 19.77
N LEU A 116 -38.88 -25.99 20.91
CA LEU A 116 -37.87 -25.33 21.74
C LEU A 116 -37.07 -26.27 22.62
N TYR A 117 -37.61 -27.42 23.00
CA TYR A 117 -36.95 -28.33 23.97
C TYR A 117 -36.81 -29.76 23.45
N THR A 118 -36.88 -29.91 22.12
CA THR A 118 -36.71 -31.19 21.44
C THR A 118 -35.35 -31.79 21.80
N GLY A 119 -35.34 -33.02 22.36
CA GLY A 119 -34.12 -33.74 22.73
C GLY A 119 -33.63 -33.55 24.18
N ILE A 120 -34.33 -32.75 25.01
CA ILE A 120 -33.92 -32.50 26.41
C ILE A 120 -34.43 -33.58 27.38
N SER A 121 -35.40 -34.39 26.99
CA SER A 121 -35.98 -35.46 27.83
C SER A 121 -34.92 -36.42 28.40
N GLY A 122 -33.82 -36.64 27.68
CA GLY A 122 -32.68 -37.43 28.17
C GLY A 122 -31.99 -36.83 29.39
N SER A 123 -31.84 -35.49 29.45
CA SER A 123 -31.25 -34.77 30.60
C SER A 123 -32.13 -34.79 31.85
N LEU A 124 -33.40 -35.16 31.70
CA LEU A 124 -34.44 -35.15 32.74
C LEU A 124 -34.92 -36.56 33.14
N SER A 125 -34.49 -37.60 32.43
CA SER A 125 -34.96 -38.97 32.63
C SER A 125 -34.60 -39.47 34.03
N GLY A 126 -35.63 -39.78 34.84
CA GLY A 126 -35.49 -40.32 36.19
C GLY A 126 -35.09 -39.31 37.28
N THR A 127 -34.92 -38.03 36.95
CA THR A 127 -34.43 -37.01 37.90
C THR A 127 -35.40 -35.85 38.12
N THR A 128 -36.46 -35.74 37.32
CA THR A 128 -37.49 -34.69 37.43
C THR A 128 -38.17 -34.62 38.79
N SER A 129 -38.39 -35.77 39.44
CA SER A 129 -38.93 -35.83 40.80
C SER A 129 -38.00 -35.24 41.87
N LEU A 130 -36.74 -34.99 41.53
CA LEU A 130 -35.73 -34.38 42.40
C LEU A 130 -35.60 -32.87 42.15
N LEU A 131 -36.26 -32.30 41.15
CA LEU A 131 -36.15 -30.87 40.83
C LEU A 131 -37.04 -30.05 41.79
N GLU A 132 -36.44 -29.12 42.53
CA GLU A 132 -37.10 -28.28 43.55
C GLU A 132 -37.26 -26.82 43.14
N ALA A 133 -36.53 -26.36 42.13
CA ALA A 133 -36.76 -25.04 41.56
C ALA A 133 -36.18 -24.98 40.15
N PHE A 134 -36.91 -24.33 39.26
CA PHE A 134 -36.44 -24.05 37.92
C PHE A 134 -36.99 -22.70 37.44
N ASP A 135 -36.09 -21.82 37.03
CA ASP A 135 -36.39 -20.55 36.39
C ASP A 135 -35.54 -20.40 35.12
N GLU A 136 -36.18 -19.94 34.05
CA GLU A 136 -35.56 -19.72 32.76
C GLU A 136 -35.99 -18.38 32.18
N ASN A 137 -34.98 -17.61 31.80
CA ASN A 137 -35.14 -16.35 31.09
C ASN A 137 -34.20 -16.31 29.88
N PHE A 138 -34.73 -16.02 28.70
CA PHE A 138 -33.95 -15.85 27.48
C PHE A 138 -34.26 -14.51 26.85
N ALA A 139 -33.25 -13.69 26.63
CA ALA A 139 -33.36 -12.41 25.94
C ALA A 139 -32.45 -12.38 24.72
N PHE A 140 -32.97 -11.93 23.58
CA PHE A 140 -32.27 -11.70 22.33
C PHE A 140 -32.54 -10.27 21.87
N ASN A 141 -31.48 -9.52 21.58
CA ASN A 141 -31.55 -8.12 21.17
C ASN A 141 -30.70 -7.89 19.92
N ILE A 142 -31.27 -7.15 18.98
CA ILE A 142 -30.56 -6.63 17.80
C ILE A 142 -30.32 -5.14 18.02
N ASN A 143 -29.10 -4.70 17.77
CA ASN A 143 -28.70 -3.31 17.79
C ASN A 143 -28.91 -2.67 16.40
N ASP A 144 -28.92 -1.34 16.34
CA ASP A 144 -29.14 -0.58 15.10
C ASP A 144 -28.13 -0.90 14.00
N ASP A 145 -26.91 -1.29 14.38
CA ASP A 145 -25.83 -1.69 13.47
C ASP A 145 -25.94 -3.15 13.01
N ASP A 146 -27.06 -3.85 13.21
CA ASP A 146 -27.27 -5.27 12.94
C ASP A 146 -26.42 -6.25 13.77
N SER A 147 -25.58 -5.75 14.69
CA SER A 147 -25.00 -6.60 15.71
C SER A 147 -26.11 -7.13 16.62
N TYR A 148 -25.93 -8.32 17.20
CA TYR A 148 -26.92 -8.88 18.09
C TYR A 148 -26.28 -9.60 19.27
N ASN A 149 -27.03 -9.65 20.35
CA ASN A 149 -26.66 -10.34 21.56
C ASN A 149 -27.81 -11.21 22.07
N TYR A 150 -27.46 -12.26 22.81
CA TYR A 150 -28.45 -12.94 23.63
C TYR A 150 -27.88 -13.31 24.99
N SER A 151 -28.78 -13.40 25.96
CA SER A 151 -28.52 -13.88 27.31
C SER A 151 -29.53 -14.98 27.65
N HIS A 152 -29.03 -16.14 28.04
CA HIS A 152 -29.84 -17.28 28.50
C HIS A 152 -29.46 -17.58 29.94
N ASN A 153 -30.40 -17.34 30.85
CA ASN A 153 -30.20 -17.47 32.28
C ASN A 153 -31.08 -18.60 32.81
N LEU A 154 -30.47 -19.49 33.60
CA LEU A 154 -31.11 -20.62 34.23
C LEU A 154 -30.79 -20.63 35.72
N ASN A 155 -31.81 -20.75 36.56
CA ASN A 155 -31.64 -21.03 37.99
C ASN A 155 -32.27 -22.39 38.27
N ILE A 156 -31.49 -23.31 38.82
CA ILE A 156 -31.86 -24.72 38.97
C ILE A 156 -31.48 -25.19 40.37
N ARG A 157 -32.42 -25.81 41.09
CA ARG A 157 -32.16 -26.48 42.36
C ARG A 157 -32.67 -27.91 42.32
N TYR A 158 -31.80 -28.84 42.70
CA TYR A 158 -32.13 -30.26 42.87
C TYR A 158 -32.05 -30.67 44.34
N ARG A 159 -33.00 -31.48 44.78
CA ARG A 159 -32.95 -32.18 46.06
C ARG A 159 -31.81 -33.18 46.08
N LYS A 160 -31.08 -33.21 47.20
CA LYS A 160 -30.06 -34.22 47.45
C LYS A 160 -30.71 -35.53 47.91
N THR A 161 -30.49 -36.60 47.15
CA THR A 161 -31.00 -37.97 47.44
C THR A 161 -29.88 -38.99 47.21
N SER A 162 -29.85 -40.06 48.03
CA SER A 162 -28.92 -41.17 47.85
C SER A 162 -29.23 -41.98 46.58
N GLY A 163 -28.20 -42.37 45.82
CA GLY A 163 -28.36 -43.19 44.61
C GLY A 163 -28.43 -42.40 43.29
N TYR A 164 -28.34 -41.06 43.34
CA TYR A 164 -28.27 -40.18 42.18
C TYR A 164 -26.96 -39.38 42.18
N ALA A 165 -26.63 -38.76 41.04
CA ALA A 165 -25.54 -37.80 40.94
C ALA A 165 -25.76 -36.60 41.87
N SER A 166 -24.70 -35.82 42.14
CA SER A 166 -24.82 -34.63 42.97
C SER A 166 -25.81 -33.62 42.38
N PRO A 167 -26.54 -32.84 43.21
CA PRO A 167 -27.47 -31.81 42.72
C PRO A 167 -26.85 -30.86 41.68
N ILE A 168 -25.58 -30.48 41.90
CA ILE A 168 -24.82 -29.62 40.98
C ILE A 168 -24.60 -30.30 39.63
N GLN A 169 -24.27 -31.60 39.61
CA GLN A 169 -24.08 -32.32 38.35
C GLN A 169 -25.39 -32.49 37.58
N LEU A 170 -26.50 -32.74 38.29
CA LEU A 170 -27.83 -32.80 37.70
C LEU A 170 -28.21 -31.45 37.09
N ALA A 171 -27.98 -30.35 37.82
CA ALA A 171 -28.22 -28.99 37.35
C ALA A 171 -27.38 -28.65 36.10
N LYS A 172 -26.10 -29.03 36.07
CA LYS A 172 -25.22 -28.87 34.89
C LYS A 172 -25.74 -29.62 33.67
N ASN A 173 -26.18 -30.86 33.84
CA ASN A 173 -26.69 -31.70 32.75
C ASN A 173 -27.97 -31.10 32.15
N LEU A 174 -28.87 -30.62 33.01
CA LEU A 174 -30.09 -29.93 32.57
C LEU A 174 -29.76 -28.61 31.86
N ALA A 175 -28.91 -27.76 32.45
CA ALA A 175 -28.49 -26.49 31.85
C ALA A 175 -27.84 -26.69 30.47
N SER A 176 -26.99 -27.71 30.34
CA SER A 176 -26.34 -28.05 29.05
C SER A 176 -27.36 -28.45 27.98
N GLY A 177 -28.37 -29.24 28.35
CA GLY A 177 -29.47 -29.60 27.44
C GLY A 177 -30.27 -28.39 27.00
N ILE A 178 -30.64 -27.51 27.93
CA ILE A 178 -31.42 -26.30 27.64
C ILE A 178 -30.63 -25.31 26.79
N PHE A 179 -29.34 -25.10 27.07
CA PHE A 179 -28.48 -24.23 26.26
C PHE A 179 -28.25 -24.74 24.83
N ALA A 180 -28.53 -26.01 24.54
CA ALA A 180 -28.50 -26.59 23.20
C ALA A 180 -29.83 -26.38 22.46
N ALA A 181 -30.95 -26.28 23.17
CA ALA A 181 -32.28 -26.10 22.57
C ALA A 181 -32.68 -24.61 22.59
N LEU A 182 -32.18 -23.88 21.59
CA LEU A 182 -32.38 -22.44 21.45
C LEU A 182 -33.57 -22.12 20.53
N PRO A 183 -34.25 -20.99 20.73
CA PRO A 183 -35.36 -20.58 19.88
C PRO A 183 -34.91 -20.35 18.44
N ASN A 184 -35.69 -20.85 17.48
CA ASN A 184 -35.50 -20.52 16.07
C ASN A 184 -36.18 -19.17 15.78
N LEU A 185 -35.40 -18.11 15.54
CA LEU A 185 -35.92 -16.78 15.20
C LEU A 185 -36.02 -16.54 13.68
N GLY A 186 -35.54 -17.49 12.87
CA GLY A 186 -35.46 -17.35 11.41
C GLY A 186 -36.81 -17.24 10.69
N PHE A 187 -37.92 -17.53 11.38
CA PHE A 187 -39.26 -17.37 10.82
C PHE A 187 -39.74 -15.91 10.82
N ILE A 188 -39.21 -15.08 11.72
CA ILE A 188 -39.51 -13.63 11.74
C ILE A 188 -38.56 -12.94 10.77
N ASP A 189 -37.27 -13.24 10.87
CA ASP A 189 -36.27 -12.64 10.00
C ASP A 189 -35.22 -13.69 9.63
N SER A 190 -35.18 -14.03 8.34
CA SER A 190 -34.30 -15.07 7.79
C SER A 190 -32.83 -14.74 7.97
N LYS A 191 -32.46 -13.46 8.10
CA LYS A 191 -31.09 -12.99 8.39
C LYS A 191 -30.54 -13.57 9.69
N TYR A 192 -31.40 -13.74 10.69
CA TYR A 192 -31.05 -14.28 12.00
C TYR A 192 -31.37 -15.78 12.13
N SER A 193 -31.71 -16.46 11.03
CA SER A 193 -31.85 -17.92 11.05
C SER A 193 -30.51 -18.59 11.43
N GLY A 194 -30.54 -19.48 12.42
CA GLY A 194 -29.33 -20.15 12.91
C GLY A 194 -28.34 -19.20 13.61
N PHE A 195 -28.79 -18.08 14.18
CA PHE A 195 -27.96 -17.09 14.89
C PHE A 195 -27.04 -17.69 15.97
N TYR A 196 -27.39 -18.85 16.51
CA TYR A 196 -26.60 -19.59 17.51
C TYR A 196 -25.40 -20.38 16.93
N ASN A 197 -25.40 -20.64 15.62
CA ASN A 197 -24.33 -21.33 14.87
C ASN A 197 -23.28 -20.38 14.31
N LYS A 198 -23.46 -19.07 14.45
CA LYS A 198 -22.47 -18.09 14.01
C LYS A 198 -21.24 -18.12 14.92
N THR A 199 -20.07 -18.02 14.31
CA THR A 199 -18.81 -17.79 15.04
C THR A 199 -18.92 -16.42 15.70
N GLY A 200 -18.95 -16.38 17.02
CA GLY A 200 -19.09 -15.16 17.82
C GLY A 200 -18.66 -15.44 19.25
N LYS A 201 -18.65 -14.41 20.10
CA LYS A 201 -18.10 -14.54 21.45
C LYS A 201 -19.14 -15.13 22.40
N LYS A 202 -18.88 -16.32 22.93
CA LYS A 202 -19.70 -17.01 23.93
C LYS A 202 -19.03 -16.90 25.30
N TYR A 203 -19.78 -16.42 26.29
CA TYR A 203 -19.37 -16.43 27.69
C TYR A 203 -20.30 -17.33 28.48
N PHE A 204 -19.73 -18.10 29.38
CA PHE A 204 -20.46 -18.94 30.32
C PHE A 204 -20.07 -18.52 31.73
N THR A 205 -21.07 -18.28 32.57
CA THR A 205 -20.89 -18.01 34.00
C THR A 205 -21.71 -19.02 34.77
N GLU A 206 -21.10 -19.64 35.78
CA GLU A 206 -21.74 -20.63 36.63
C GLU A 206 -21.54 -20.20 38.09
N ASN A 207 -22.60 -20.25 38.89
CA ASN A 207 -22.54 -19.98 40.32
C ASN A 207 -23.21 -21.10 41.11
N TYR A 208 -22.62 -21.48 42.24
CA TYR A 208 -23.02 -22.64 43.04
C TYR A 208 -23.19 -22.25 44.51
N ASN A 209 -24.41 -22.34 45.02
CA ASN A 209 -24.64 -22.30 46.46
C ASN A 209 -24.59 -23.71 47.04
N LEU A 210 -23.51 -24.04 47.73
CA LEU A 210 -23.29 -25.39 48.29
C LEU A 210 -24.17 -25.72 49.50
N ILE A 211 -24.82 -24.72 50.11
CA ILE A 211 -25.70 -24.91 51.27
C ILE A 211 -27.12 -25.25 50.79
N THR A 212 -27.65 -24.45 49.87
CA THR A 212 -29.02 -24.58 49.37
C THR A 212 -29.11 -25.43 48.08
N ASN A 213 -27.98 -25.76 47.46
CA ASN A 213 -27.86 -26.40 46.15
C ASN A 213 -28.46 -25.58 44.99
N ASP A 214 -28.68 -24.26 45.18
CA ASP A 214 -29.07 -23.38 44.09
C ASP A 214 -27.89 -23.20 43.11
N CYS A 215 -28.13 -23.53 41.85
CA CYS A 215 -27.17 -23.39 40.76
C CYS A 215 -27.71 -22.35 39.77
N SER A 216 -26.88 -21.36 39.41
CA SER A 216 -27.21 -20.37 38.40
C SER A 216 -26.25 -20.49 37.22
N PHE A 217 -26.80 -20.53 36.00
CA PHE A 217 -26.05 -20.66 34.76
C PHE A 217 -26.46 -19.54 33.81
N THR A 218 -25.47 -18.79 33.33
CA THR A 218 -25.67 -17.75 32.33
C THR A 218 -24.83 -18.04 31.11
N LYS A 219 -25.47 -18.07 29.94
CA LYS A 219 -24.82 -18.09 28.63
C LYS A 219 -25.09 -16.77 27.92
N ASN A 220 -24.04 -16.00 27.70
CA ASN A 220 -24.10 -14.76 26.93
C ASN A 220 -23.42 -14.97 25.58
N PHE A 221 -24.02 -14.43 24.53
CA PHE A 221 -23.45 -14.40 23.19
C PHE A 221 -23.51 -12.99 22.65
N ASN A 222 -22.42 -12.58 22.01
CA ASN A 222 -22.36 -11.33 21.27
C ASN A 222 -21.79 -11.61 19.88
N LEU A 223 -22.51 -11.18 18.85
CA LEU A 223 -21.98 -11.06 17.49
C LEU A 223 -21.98 -9.59 17.11
N PHE A 224 -20.78 -9.07 16.84
CA PHE A 224 -20.61 -7.73 16.31
C PHE A 224 -20.90 -7.72 14.81
N ASN A 225 -21.37 -6.60 14.27
CA ASN A 225 -21.51 -6.45 12.83
C ASN A 225 -20.12 -6.55 12.15
N ASN A 226 -20.10 -7.05 10.92
CA ASN A 226 -18.89 -7.25 10.12
C ASN A 226 -17.81 -8.10 10.82
N TYR A 227 -18.25 -9.15 11.51
CA TYR A 227 -17.36 -10.12 12.16
C TYR A 227 -16.54 -10.91 11.13
N SER A 228 -15.21 -10.74 11.15
CA SER A 228 -14.25 -11.43 10.29
C SER A 228 -13.46 -12.51 11.04
N GLY A 229 -14.07 -13.15 12.04
CA GLY A 229 -13.35 -14.07 12.93
C GLY A 229 -12.73 -13.34 14.11
N ASP A 230 -11.46 -12.97 14.02
CA ASP A 230 -10.75 -12.43 15.18
C ASP A 230 -10.90 -10.91 15.36
N TYR A 231 -11.51 -10.20 14.39
CA TYR A 231 -11.72 -8.76 14.42
C TYR A 231 -13.04 -8.33 13.75
N THR A 232 -13.50 -7.12 14.03
CA THR A 232 -14.53 -6.43 13.25
C THR A 232 -13.89 -5.47 12.26
N LEU A 233 -14.51 -5.27 11.11
CA LEU A 233 -14.05 -4.34 10.08
C LEU A 233 -15.21 -3.46 9.61
N THR A 234 -15.06 -2.15 9.68
CA THR A 234 -15.95 -1.20 9.01
C THR A 234 -15.18 -0.55 7.88
N LEU A 235 -15.69 -0.64 6.65
CA LEU A 235 -15.08 -0.05 5.47
C LEU A 235 -15.90 1.13 5.00
N THR A 236 -15.22 2.24 4.71
CA THR A 236 -15.76 3.38 3.98
C THR A 236 -14.93 3.56 2.73
N GLN A 237 -15.59 3.66 1.57
CA GLN A 237 -14.92 3.90 0.31
C GLN A 237 -15.47 5.18 -0.31
N SER A 238 -14.57 6.02 -0.81
CA SER A 238 -14.92 7.20 -1.60
C SER A 238 -14.28 7.10 -2.97
N LEU A 239 -15.03 7.51 -3.98
CA LEU A 239 -14.59 7.55 -5.36
C LEU A 239 -14.77 8.97 -5.88
N ASN A 240 -13.72 9.51 -6.48
CA ASN A 240 -13.70 10.81 -7.14
C ASN A 240 -13.28 10.65 -8.60
N LEU A 241 -14.00 11.30 -9.52
CA LEU A 241 -13.66 11.39 -10.93
C LEU A 241 -13.35 12.85 -11.25
N GLY A 242 -12.08 13.13 -11.52
CA GLY A 242 -11.61 14.45 -11.90
C GLY A 242 -12.07 14.86 -13.30
N ASN A 243 -12.12 16.16 -13.56
CA ASN A 243 -12.46 16.73 -14.88
C ASN A 243 -11.43 16.38 -15.96
N ASP A 244 -10.24 15.95 -15.56
CA ASP A 244 -9.15 15.45 -16.39
C ASP A 244 -9.29 13.95 -16.73
N GLY A 245 -10.37 13.29 -16.27
CA GLY A 245 -10.63 11.87 -16.47
C GLY A 245 -9.87 10.95 -15.52
N ASN A 246 -9.14 11.51 -14.55
CA ASN A 246 -8.42 10.73 -13.56
C ASN A 246 -9.38 10.29 -12.43
N ILE A 247 -9.22 9.05 -12.00
CA ILE A 247 -9.99 8.44 -10.92
C ILE A 247 -9.11 8.40 -9.68
N GLU A 248 -9.69 8.80 -8.55
CA GLU A 248 -9.12 8.58 -7.23
C GLU A 248 -10.11 7.78 -6.39
N VAL A 249 -9.62 6.69 -5.77
CA VAL A 249 -10.41 5.88 -4.85
C VAL A 249 -9.70 5.84 -3.51
N THR A 250 -10.39 6.24 -2.46
CA THR A 250 -9.88 6.14 -1.09
C THR A 250 -10.69 5.10 -0.32
N GLU A 251 -10.01 4.16 0.30
CA GLU A 251 -10.61 3.19 1.23
C GLU A 251 -10.11 3.47 2.65
N GLU A 252 -11.04 3.57 3.58
CA GLU A 252 -10.80 3.75 5.00
C GLU A 252 -11.38 2.54 5.75
N GLY A 253 -10.55 1.91 6.58
CA GLY A 253 -10.97 0.78 7.39
C GLY A 253 -10.82 1.07 8.87
N SER A 254 -11.88 0.85 9.65
CA SER A 254 -11.87 0.85 11.12
C SER A 254 -11.95 -0.58 11.63
N ILE A 255 -10.95 -0.98 12.42
CA ILE A 255 -10.73 -2.36 12.88
C ILE A 255 -10.74 -2.40 14.40
N LYS A 256 -11.40 -3.42 14.95
CA LYS A 256 -11.36 -3.74 16.38
C LYS A 256 -11.02 -5.20 16.60
N GLY A 257 -9.94 -5.47 17.33
CA GLY A 257 -9.56 -6.81 17.73
C GLY A 257 -10.54 -7.37 18.76
N LEU A 258 -10.99 -8.61 18.54
CA LEU A 258 -11.99 -9.27 19.40
C LEU A 258 -11.38 -10.33 20.33
N LYS A 259 -10.15 -10.77 20.04
CA LYS A 259 -9.41 -11.78 20.79
C LYS A 259 -8.18 -11.17 21.48
N GLU A 260 -7.89 -11.63 22.70
CA GLU A 260 -6.68 -11.21 23.41
C GLU A 260 -5.43 -11.87 22.82
N PRO A 261 -4.31 -11.13 22.67
CA PRO A 261 -4.16 -9.70 22.94
C PRO A 261 -4.69 -8.82 21.79
N ARG A 262 -5.70 -7.97 22.05
CA ARG A 262 -6.49 -7.29 21.00
C ARG A 262 -5.68 -6.43 20.04
N PHE A 263 -4.66 -5.76 20.55
CA PHE A 263 -3.81 -4.89 19.74
C PHE A 263 -3.06 -5.66 18.63
N PHE A 264 -2.52 -6.84 18.93
CA PHE A 264 -1.81 -7.66 17.93
C PHE A 264 -2.75 -8.16 16.84
N ILE A 265 -3.98 -8.51 17.23
CA ILE A 265 -5.02 -8.91 16.28
C ILE A 265 -5.41 -7.74 15.37
N ALA A 266 -5.67 -6.56 15.94
CA ALA A 266 -6.05 -5.38 15.18
C ALA A 266 -4.93 -4.93 14.21
N SER A 267 -3.66 -4.95 14.66
CA SER A 267 -2.53 -4.58 13.82
C SER A 267 -2.26 -5.57 12.69
N GLY A 268 -2.33 -6.88 12.94
CA GLY A 268 -2.23 -7.89 11.88
C GLY A 268 -3.39 -7.83 10.88
N ALA A 269 -4.59 -7.50 11.36
CA ALA A 269 -5.76 -7.30 10.51
C ALA A 269 -5.60 -6.09 9.56
N VAL A 270 -4.96 -4.99 9.99
CA VAL A 270 -4.66 -3.85 9.11
C VAL A 270 -3.87 -4.27 7.88
N GLU A 271 -2.79 -5.05 8.04
CA GLU A 271 -1.99 -5.49 6.88
C GLU A 271 -2.75 -6.46 5.98
N THR A 272 -3.56 -7.34 6.58
CA THR A 272 -4.41 -8.28 5.83
C THR A 272 -5.44 -7.53 4.99
N GLU A 273 -6.04 -6.49 5.55
CA GLU A 273 -7.08 -5.71 4.88
C GLU A 273 -6.51 -4.71 3.88
N LEU A 274 -5.35 -4.11 4.16
CA LEU A 274 -4.60 -3.30 3.17
C LEU A 274 -4.21 -4.14 1.94
N ALA A 275 -3.80 -5.40 2.11
CA ALA A 275 -3.48 -6.29 0.99
C ALA A 275 -4.69 -6.58 0.07
N LYS A 276 -5.92 -6.52 0.62
CA LYS A 276 -7.17 -6.74 -0.13
C LYS A 276 -7.76 -5.44 -0.70
N SER A 277 -7.37 -4.29 -0.17
CA SER A 277 -7.96 -2.98 -0.47
C SER A 277 -7.94 -2.62 -1.96
N TYR A 278 -6.83 -2.89 -2.67
CA TYR A 278 -6.73 -2.64 -4.11
C TYR A 278 -7.81 -3.38 -4.92
N SER A 279 -8.06 -4.66 -4.61
CA SER A 279 -9.08 -5.47 -5.27
C SER A 279 -10.47 -4.88 -5.04
N ARG A 280 -10.76 -4.46 -3.81
CA ARG A 280 -12.04 -3.82 -3.46
C ARG A 280 -12.22 -2.47 -4.16
N CYS A 281 -11.20 -1.62 -4.17
CA CYS A 281 -11.22 -0.31 -4.83
C CYS A 281 -11.41 -0.43 -6.35
N THR A 282 -10.72 -1.40 -6.97
CA THR A 282 -10.90 -1.71 -8.39
C THR A 282 -12.30 -2.27 -8.67
N GLY A 283 -12.81 -3.14 -7.80
CA GLY A 283 -14.17 -3.65 -7.86
C GLY A 283 -15.24 -2.55 -7.79
N LEU A 284 -15.03 -1.55 -6.93
CA LEU A 284 -15.92 -0.40 -6.78
C LEU A 284 -16.11 0.36 -8.11
N ILE A 285 -15.01 0.61 -8.83
CA ILE A 285 -15.04 1.28 -10.14
C ILE A 285 -15.90 0.48 -11.13
N ASN A 286 -15.78 -0.85 -11.12
CA ASN A 286 -16.59 -1.73 -11.98
C ASN A 286 -18.07 -1.66 -11.63
N THR A 287 -18.41 -1.66 -10.33
CA THR A 287 -19.80 -1.61 -9.85
C THR A 287 -20.54 -0.36 -10.30
N TYR A 288 -19.88 0.80 -10.27
CA TYR A 288 -20.50 2.08 -10.67
C TYR A 288 -20.51 2.32 -12.19
N GLY A 289 -20.04 1.36 -13.00
CA GLY A 289 -20.11 1.46 -14.47
C GLY A 289 -19.34 2.66 -15.03
N ILE A 290 -18.37 3.21 -14.29
CA ILE A 290 -17.58 4.36 -14.74
C ILE A 290 -16.77 4.01 -15.98
N ILE A 291 -16.30 2.77 -16.05
CA ILE A 291 -15.56 2.21 -17.19
C ILE A 291 -16.39 2.24 -18.48
N SER A 292 -17.70 1.93 -18.40
CA SER A 292 -18.58 1.95 -19.57
C SER A 292 -18.82 3.33 -20.15
N ASN A 293 -18.65 4.41 -19.36
CA ASN A 293 -18.92 5.78 -19.80
C ASN A 293 -17.66 6.55 -20.24
N LEU A 294 -16.45 6.10 -19.89
CA LEU A 294 -15.19 6.80 -20.17
C LEU A 294 -14.43 6.27 -21.40
N GLY A 295 -14.88 5.17 -22.02
CA GLY A 295 -14.14 4.55 -23.14
C GLY A 295 -12.83 3.90 -22.68
N SER A 296 -11.69 4.30 -23.26
CA SER A 296 -10.37 3.80 -22.85
C SER A 296 -9.88 4.49 -21.57
N TYR A 297 -9.88 3.77 -20.46
CA TYR A 297 -9.39 4.25 -19.16
C TYR A 297 -8.14 3.47 -18.72
N TYR A 298 -7.19 4.14 -18.08
CA TYR A 298 -6.03 3.50 -17.44
C TYR A 298 -6.47 2.86 -16.12
N PRO A 299 -6.16 1.58 -15.86
CA PRO A 299 -6.48 0.95 -14.58
C PRO A 299 -5.83 1.70 -13.42
N LEU A 300 -6.44 1.64 -12.23
CA LEU A 300 -5.79 2.09 -10.98
C LEU A 300 -4.42 1.43 -10.84
N PHE A 301 -3.44 2.20 -10.35
CA PHE A 301 -2.17 1.62 -9.96
C PHE A 301 -2.34 0.72 -8.73
N SER A 302 -1.67 -0.43 -8.72
CA SER A 302 -1.76 -1.42 -7.64
C SER A 302 -1.12 -0.99 -6.34
N THR A 303 -0.26 0.03 -6.39
CA THR A 303 0.40 0.61 -5.22
C THR A 303 -0.38 1.84 -4.75
N GLY A 304 -0.76 1.87 -3.48
CA GLY A 304 -1.42 3.04 -2.88
C GLY A 304 -0.50 4.26 -2.89
N ILE A 305 -0.99 5.39 -3.40
CA ILE A 305 -0.24 6.65 -3.46
C ILE A 305 -0.11 7.33 -2.09
N GLU A 306 -1.06 7.04 -1.19
CA GLU A 306 -1.02 7.45 0.20
C GLU A 306 -1.56 6.32 1.06
N THR A 307 -0.84 5.96 2.12
CA THR A 307 -1.30 4.99 3.11
C THR A 307 -1.02 5.53 4.50
N SER A 308 -2.06 5.66 5.31
CA SER A 308 -1.96 6.02 6.72
C SER A 308 -2.45 4.86 7.59
N ARG A 309 -1.90 4.79 8.80
CA ARG A 309 -2.25 3.79 9.81
C ARG A 309 -2.31 4.48 11.15
N ASN A 310 -3.37 4.28 11.92
CA ASN A 310 -3.53 4.79 13.26
C ASN A 310 -3.82 3.61 14.20
N PHE A 311 -3.09 3.53 15.31
CA PHE A 311 -3.18 2.40 16.22
C PHE A 311 -3.47 2.86 17.63
N ASN A 312 -4.49 2.27 18.25
CA ASN A 312 -4.82 2.47 19.66
C ASN A 312 -4.63 1.15 20.41
N THR A 313 -3.51 1.06 21.11
CA THR A 313 -3.07 -0.11 21.87
C THR A 313 -4.01 -0.43 23.04
N PHE A 314 -4.55 0.59 23.72
CA PHE A 314 -5.42 0.42 24.88
C PHE A 314 -6.76 -0.19 24.51
N ASN A 315 -7.36 0.29 23.42
CA ASN A 315 -8.67 -0.16 22.99
C ASN A 315 -8.60 -1.38 22.06
N GLY A 316 -7.41 -1.78 21.62
CA GLY A 316 -7.23 -2.83 20.62
C GLY A 316 -7.91 -2.49 19.30
N THR A 317 -7.82 -1.21 18.91
CA THR A 317 -8.43 -0.68 17.69
C THR A 317 -7.36 -0.14 16.76
N ALA A 318 -7.62 -0.22 15.47
CA ALA A 318 -6.72 0.28 14.43
C ALA A 318 -7.54 0.86 13.30
N GLU A 319 -7.02 1.90 12.68
CA GLU A 319 -7.61 2.51 11.49
C GLU A 319 -6.55 2.55 10.40
N TYR A 320 -6.98 2.42 9.15
CA TYR A 320 -6.13 2.66 8.00
C TYR A 320 -6.89 3.48 6.95
N SER A 321 -6.13 4.23 6.17
CA SER A 321 -6.62 4.86 4.94
C SER A 321 -5.63 4.58 3.83
N VAL A 322 -6.13 4.23 2.65
CA VAL A 322 -5.32 4.03 1.45
C VAL A 322 -5.99 4.69 0.25
N ARG A 323 -5.20 5.44 -0.51
CA ARG A 323 -5.65 6.10 -1.75
C ARG A 323 -4.99 5.48 -2.97
N TYR A 324 -5.79 5.20 -3.99
CA TYR A 324 -5.39 4.70 -5.30
C TYR A 324 -5.78 5.70 -6.39
N THR A 325 -4.99 5.77 -7.45
CA THR A 325 -5.29 6.61 -8.63
C THR A 325 -4.85 5.92 -9.91
N ASN A 326 -5.35 6.39 -11.05
CA ASN A 326 -4.86 6.04 -12.38
C ASN A 326 -4.08 7.19 -13.06
N ASN A 327 -3.86 8.31 -12.37
CA ASN A 327 -3.21 9.47 -12.96
C ASN A 327 -1.73 9.16 -13.31
N PRO A 328 -1.31 9.25 -14.59
CA PRO A 328 -0.02 8.77 -15.06
C PRO A 328 1.20 9.52 -14.50
N ILE A 329 1.01 10.67 -13.82
CA ILE A 329 2.09 11.28 -13.02
C ILE A 329 2.54 10.35 -11.89
N PHE A 330 1.68 9.44 -11.45
CA PHE A 330 2.01 8.39 -10.51
C PHE A 330 2.44 7.13 -11.27
N THR A 331 3.64 6.62 -10.99
CA THR A 331 4.16 5.43 -11.69
C THR A 331 3.75 4.12 -10.99
N ILE A 332 3.63 3.03 -11.77
CA ILE A 332 3.41 1.65 -11.28
C ILE A 332 4.50 1.23 -10.28
N SER A 333 5.69 1.82 -10.42
CA SER A 333 6.88 1.54 -9.61
C SER A 333 6.84 2.14 -8.20
N GLY A 334 5.73 2.75 -7.79
CA GLY A 334 5.56 3.22 -6.41
C GLY A 334 6.29 4.52 -6.09
N TYR A 335 6.58 5.36 -7.09
CA TYR A 335 7.18 6.68 -6.89
C TYR A 335 6.71 7.72 -7.93
N THR A 336 6.76 9.01 -7.56
CA THR A 336 6.69 10.13 -8.51
C THR A 336 8.09 10.60 -8.87
N ARG A 337 8.27 11.07 -10.10
CA ARG A 337 9.52 11.66 -10.59
C ARG A 337 9.24 13.02 -11.19
N GLU A 338 9.98 14.02 -10.72
CA GLU A 338 10.01 15.36 -11.30
C GLU A 338 11.42 15.64 -11.79
N ALA A 339 11.56 16.23 -12.97
CA ALA A 339 12.87 16.51 -13.54
C ALA A 339 12.85 17.78 -14.38
N THR A 340 13.95 18.52 -14.33
CA THR A 340 14.20 19.71 -15.15
C THR A 340 15.41 19.44 -16.02
N LEU A 341 15.27 19.66 -17.33
CA LEU A 341 16.36 19.63 -18.30
C LEU A 341 16.88 21.05 -18.52
N THR A 342 18.19 21.20 -18.54
CA THR A 342 18.87 22.47 -18.81
C THR A 342 19.96 22.25 -19.85
N LEU A 343 20.09 23.19 -20.77
CA LEU A 343 21.13 23.20 -21.80
C LEU A 343 21.85 24.54 -21.74
N ASN A 344 23.17 24.49 -21.61
CA ASN A 344 24.03 25.66 -21.57
C ASN A 344 25.08 25.55 -22.66
N LYS A 345 25.12 26.53 -23.56
CA LYS A 345 26.10 26.58 -24.64
C LYS A 345 27.16 27.64 -24.33
N SER A 346 28.42 27.23 -24.30
CA SER A 346 29.55 28.12 -24.09
C SER A 346 29.94 28.88 -25.37
N ASN A 347 30.79 29.90 -25.20
CA ASN A 347 31.32 30.70 -26.31
C ASN A 347 32.22 29.88 -27.28
N LEU A 348 32.70 28.71 -26.85
CA LEU A 348 33.48 27.78 -27.69
C LEU A 348 32.59 26.77 -28.43
N ASN A 349 31.28 27.01 -28.48
CA ASN A 349 30.29 26.12 -29.09
C ASN A 349 30.16 24.75 -28.38
N ILE A 350 30.80 24.58 -27.22
CA ILE A 350 30.65 23.40 -26.34
C ILE A 350 29.33 23.52 -25.57
N VAL A 351 28.58 22.44 -25.51
CA VAL A 351 27.25 22.32 -24.90
C VAL A 351 27.32 21.42 -23.67
N ASP A 352 26.83 21.96 -22.55
CA ASP A 352 26.49 21.21 -21.34
C ASP A 352 25.00 20.92 -21.34
N VAL A 353 24.60 19.66 -21.18
CA VAL A 353 23.21 19.27 -20.97
C VAL A 353 23.07 18.56 -19.64
N GLN A 354 22.15 19.02 -18.80
CA GLN A 354 21.96 18.52 -17.45
C GLN A 354 20.50 18.25 -17.15
N GLU A 355 20.22 17.09 -16.57
CA GLU A 355 18.94 16.79 -15.93
C GLU A 355 19.11 16.82 -14.41
N ASN A 356 18.32 17.66 -13.74
CA ASN A 356 18.17 17.65 -12.29
C ASN A 356 16.78 17.14 -11.95
N GLY A 357 16.68 16.12 -11.10
CA GLY A 357 15.38 15.57 -10.75
C GLY A 357 15.27 15.10 -9.32
N SER A 358 14.02 14.87 -8.91
CA SER A 358 13.65 14.32 -7.62
C SER A 358 12.75 13.10 -7.81
N ILE A 359 12.94 12.08 -6.98
CA ILE A 359 12.16 10.84 -6.97
C ILE A 359 11.55 10.72 -5.59
N ARG A 360 10.22 10.66 -5.49
CA ARG A 360 9.51 10.52 -4.22
C ARG A 360 8.74 9.22 -4.18
N TYR A 361 9.11 8.31 -3.27
CA TYR A 361 8.41 7.03 -3.09
C TYR A 361 7.09 7.18 -2.33
N TYR A 362 6.11 6.35 -2.66
CA TYR A 362 4.84 6.24 -1.94
C TYR A 362 5.02 5.42 -0.66
N GLY A 363 4.37 5.83 0.44
CA GLY A 363 4.39 5.10 1.72
C GLY A 363 5.29 5.69 2.81
N ASN A 364 5.26 5.09 4.01
CA ASN A 364 5.90 5.64 5.21
C ASN A 364 7.43 5.78 5.10
N LYS A 365 7.98 6.76 5.85
CA LYS A 365 9.42 6.95 6.06
C LYS A 365 10.11 5.62 6.37
N ASP A 366 10.87 5.09 5.42
CA ASP A 366 11.87 4.06 5.74
C ASP A 366 12.88 4.74 6.67
N LYS A 367 12.89 4.36 7.96
CA LYS A 367 13.91 4.81 8.92
C LYS A 367 15.34 4.43 8.49
N ASN A 368 15.48 3.59 7.46
CA ASN A 368 16.73 3.11 6.91
C ASN A 368 16.71 3.07 5.36
N PHE A 369 16.39 4.19 4.72
CA PHE A 369 16.36 4.28 3.25
C PHE A 369 17.70 3.85 2.61
N ALA A 370 18.82 4.07 3.31
CA ALA A 370 20.17 3.73 2.85
C ALA A 370 20.46 2.21 2.75
N THR A 371 19.72 1.31 3.41
CA THR A 371 20.03 -0.13 3.45
C THR A 371 19.17 -1.01 2.53
N ASN A 372 18.13 -0.45 1.89
CA ASN A 372 17.25 -1.21 1.01
C ASN A 372 17.82 -1.27 -0.42
N TYR A 373 18.76 -2.19 -0.64
CA TYR A 373 19.45 -2.41 -1.92
C TYR A 373 18.52 -2.68 -3.12
N SER A 374 17.32 -3.22 -2.91
CA SER A 374 16.32 -3.47 -3.96
C SER A 374 15.76 -2.19 -4.59
N LYS A 375 15.78 -1.04 -3.88
CA LYS A 375 15.36 0.25 -4.45
C LYS A 375 16.41 0.84 -5.41
N PHE A 376 17.65 0.31 -5.42
CA PHE A 376 18.72 0.81 -6.29
C PHE A 376 18.64 0.31 -7.74
N SER A 377 17.98 -0.82 -8.00
CA SER A 377 17.78 -1.29 -9.38
C SER A 377 16.91 -0.33 -10.18
N ASP A 378 15.88 0.23 -9.55
CA ASP A 378 15.00 1.24 -10.17
C ASP A 378 15.78 2.51 -10.56
N LEU A 379 16.79 2.88 -9.76
CA LEU A 379 17.64 4.04 -10.03
C LEU A 379 18.45 3.87 -11.32
N THR A 380 18.90 2.65 -11.63
CA THR A 380 19.60 2.39 -12.90
C THR A 380 18.68 2.64 -14.09
N GLY A 381 17.42 2.21 -14.00
CA GLY A 381 16.40 2.50 -15.00
C GLY A 381 16.14 4.00 -15.16
N ILE A 382 16.08 4.73 -14.05
CA ILE A 382 15.88 6.19 -14.05
C ILE A 382 17.05 6.90 -14.73
N PHE A 383 18.30 6.49 -14.46
CA PHE A 383 19.47 7.07 -15.11
C PHE A 383 19.52 6.76 -16.61
N ASN A 384 19.16 5.55 -17.02
CA ASN A 384 19.09 5.21 -18.44
C ASN A 384 18.00 6.05 -19.14
N SER A 385 16.84 6.22 -18.49
CA SER A 385 15.78 7.10 -18.98
C SER A 385 16.22 8.56 -19.08
N ALA A 386 16.91 9.08 -18.06
CA ALA A 386 17.43 10.46 -18.04
C ALA A 386 18.46 10.68 -19.16
N SER A 387 19.39 9.74 -19.34
CA SER A 387 20.36 9.78 -20.45
C SER A 387 19.64 9.81 -21.80
N GLY A 388 18.65 8.94 -22.02
CA GLY A 388 17.85 8.93 -23.25
C GLY A 388 17.17 10.28 -23.53
N LYS A 389 16.53 10.87 -22.50
CA LYS A 389 15.91 12.20 -22.60
C LYS A 389 16.93 13.28 -22.94
N ILE A 390 18.12 13.26 -22.33
CA ILE A 390 19.19 14.21 -22.63
C ILE A 390 19.64 14.09 -24.09
N TYR A 391 19.85 12.88 -24.61
CA TYR A 391 20.22 12.69 -26.02
C TYR A 391 19.14 13.20 -26.98
N THR A 392 17.86 12.93 -26.70
CA THR A 392 16.74 13.45 -27.49
C THR A 392 16.71 14.98 -27.44
N PHE A 393 16.76 15.56 -26.24
CA PHE A 393 16.72 17.01 -26.05
C PHE A 393 17.89 17.72 -26.72
N TYR A 394 19.10 17.14 -26.64
CA TYR A 394 20.29 17.67 -27.30
C TYR A 394 20.18 17.60 -28.84
N GLY A 395 19.64 16.51 -29.38
CA GLY A 395 19.40 16.36 -30.82
C GLY A 395 18.36 17.33 -31.37
N GLU A 396 17.30 17.62 -30.62
CA GLU A 396 16.28 18.63 -30.98
C GLU A 396 16.87 20.04 -31.12
N VAL A 397 17.96 20.34 -30.41
CA VAL A 397 18.67 21.63 -30.45
C VAL A 397 19.73 21.67 -31.57
N GLY A 398 19.80 20.63 -32.42
CA GLY A 398 20.55 20.63 -33.68
C GLY A 398 22.06 20.41 -33.55
N SER A 399 22.53 19.86 -32.42
CA SER A 399 23.95 19.54 -32.21
C SER A 399 24.20 18.05 -32.42
N ASN A 400 25.25 17.72 -33.19
CA ASN A 400 25.55 16.32 -33.59
C ASN A 400 26.83 15.75 -32.95
N ASN A 401 27.50 16.52 -32.10
CA ASN A 401 28.70 16.03 -31.41
C ASN A 401 28.32 14.92 -30.42
N PRO A 402 29.17 13.88 -30.25
CA PRO A 402 28.94 12.87 -29.24
C PRO A 402 28.90 13.49 -27.83
N LEU A 403 27.88 13.16 -27.04
CA LEU A 403 27.80 13.57 -25.64
C LEU A 403 28.54 12.57 -24.73
N TYR A 404 29.31 13.13 -23.80
CA TYR A 404 30.08 12.39 -22.80
C TYR A 404 29.52 12.66 -21.40
N LEU A 405 29.33 11.59 -20.61
CA LEU A 405 28.89 11.70 -19.22
C LEU A 405 30.02 12.28 -18.36
N ILE A 406 29.81 13.48 -17.80
CA ILE A 406 30.85 14.16 -17.00
C ILE A 406 30.57 14.09 -15.50
N GLU A 407 29.30 14.09 -15.12
CA GLU A 407 28.88 14.08 -13.73
C GLU A 407 27.59 13.29 -13.54
N LYS A 408 27.56 12.52 -12.46
CA LYS A 408 26.40 11.79 -11.99
C LYS A 408 26.41 11.83 -10.46
N THR A 409 25.44 12.52 -9.87
CA THR A 409 25.33 12.67 -8.43
C THR A 409 23.95 12.27 -7.93
N MET A 410 23.91 11.84 -6.68
CA MET A 410 22.69 11.48 -5.99
C MET A 410 22.80 11.87 -4.52
N SER A 411 21.72 12.41 -3.98
CA SER A 411 21.59 12.78 -2.58
C SER A 411 20.46 11.99 -1.95
N PHE A 412 20.82 11.24 -0.91
CA PHE A 412 19.88 10.51 -0.06
C PHE A 412 19.71 11.29 1.23
N PRO A 413 18.50 11.78 1.56
CA PRO A 413 18.27 12.36 2.86
C PRO A 413 18.31 11.25 3.92
N ASN A 414 18.99 11.49 5.04
CA ASN A 414 18.96 10.58 6.20
C ASN A 414 17.52 10.34 6.70
N ASN A 415 16.66 11.34 6.52
CA ASN A 415 15.23 11.27 6.83
C ASN A 415 14.44 11.90 5.67
N GLY A 416 13.65 11.13 4.94
CA GLY A 416 12.82 11.66 3.85
C GLY A 416 12.37 10.58 2.87
N GLN A 417 11.39 10.91 2.03
CA GLN A 417 10.89 10.04 0.96
C GLN A 417 11.47 10.40 -0.42
N THR A 418 12.26 11.48 -0.49
CA THR A 418 12.69 12.09 -1.74
C THR A 418 14.18 11.90 -1.97
N ILE A 419 14.56 11.30 -3.09
CA ILE A 419 15.93 11.23 -3.57
C ILE A 419 16.11 12.32 -4.61
N ASN A 420 17.17 13.13 -4.48
CA ASN A 420 17.54 14.09 -5.52
C ASN A 420 18.69 13.51 -6.35
N TYR A 421 18.66 13.70 -7.67
CA TYR A 421 19.72 13.28 -8.57
C TYR A 421 20.05 14.38 -9.58
N SER A 422 21.28 14.34 -10.07
CA SER A 422 21.75 15.17 -11.17
C SER A 422 22.60 14.31 -12.11
N ILE A 423 22.37 14.48 -13.41
CA ILE A 423 23.17 13.86 -14.45
C ILE A 423 23.53 14.93 -15.49
N LYS A 424 24.83 15.04 -15.78
CA LYS A 424 25.37 16.07 -16.67
C LYS A 424 26.22 15.44 -17.76
N PHE A 425 25.94 15.84 -18.98
CA PHE A 425 26.68 15.50 -20.20
C PHE A 425 27.31 16.76 -20.80
N ASN A 426 28.39 16.55 -21.53
CA ASN A 426 29.11 17.59 -22.26
C ASN A 426 29.62 17.04 -23.59
N ASP A 427 29.65 17.86 -24.63
CA ASP A 427 30.05 17.44 -25.99
C ASP A 427 31.52 17.75 -26.36
N ASP A 428 32.35 18.18 -25.40
CA ASP A 428 33.75 18.49 -25.60
C ASP A 428 34.58 17.22 -25.82
N PHE A 429 35.41 17.24 -26.86
CA PHE A 429 36.31 16.15 -27.24
C PHE A 429 37.37 15.82 -26.19
N ILE A 430 37.62 16.69 -25.21
CA ILE A 430 38.49 16.35 -24.06
C ILE A 430 38.02 15.12 -23.28
N TYR A 431 36.73 14.77 -23.37
CA TYR A 431 36.14 13.59 -22.74
C TYR A 431 36.17 12.35 -23.66
N ASN A 432 36.60 12.50 -24.92
CA ASN A 432 36.81 11.41 -25.89
C ASN A 432 38.22 10.83 -25.79
N THR A 433 38.52 10.13 -24.70
CA THR A 433 39.90 9.72 -24.41
C THR A 433 40.35 8.49 -25.19
N ASN A 434 39.41 7.60 -25.57
CA ASN A 434 39.68 6.27 -26.15
C ASN A 434 40.70 5.41 -25.37
N ILE A 435 40.99 5.77 -24.11
CA ILE A 435 41.93 5.08 -23.22
C ILE A 435 41.17 4.70 -21.96
N THR A 436 41.02 3.39 -21.74
CA THR A 436 40.40 2.85 -20.53
C THR A 436 41.11 3.35 -19.29
N GLY A 437 40.36 3.88 -18.33
CA GLY A 437 40.92 4.43 -17.08
C GLY A 437 41.24 5.93 -17.12
N ILE A 438 41.04 6.63 -18.25
CA ILE A 438 41.19 8.10 -18.33
C ILE A 438 39.82 8.76 -18.54
N LYS A 439 39.45 9.66 -17.64
CA LYS A 439 38.18 10.41 -17.66
C LYS A 439 38.21 11.64 -18.56
N LYS A 440 39.35 12.34 -18.63
CA LYS A 440 39.55 13.55 -19.43
C LYS A 440 40.99 13.59 -19.92
N MET A 441 41.22 14.07 -21.14
CA MET A 441 42.55 14.28 -21.71
C MET A 441 42.60 15.57 -22.54
N SER A 442 43.67 16.34 -22.36
CA SER A 442 44.02 17.53 -23.14
C SER A 442 45.40 17.30 -23.74
N ILE A 443 45.60 17.73 -25.00
CA ILE A 443 46.85 17.55 -25.73
C ILE A 443 47.38 18.92 -26.09
N ARG A 444 48.63 19.21 -25.69
CA ARG A 444 49.34 20.43 -26.05
C ARG A 444 50.61 20.06 -26.81
N LYS A 445 50.84 20.71 -27.95
CA LYS A 445 52.05 20.58 -28.77
C LYS A 445 52.73 21.94 -28.85
N SER A 446 54.05 21.95 -28.74
CA SER A 446 54.88 23.14 -28.94
C SER A 446 56.06 22.77 -29.81
N ASP A 447 56.21 23.46 -30.94
CA ASP A 447 57.22 23.15 -31.95
C ASP A 447 58.21 24.31 -32.12
N THR A 448 59.47 23.97 -32.33
CA THR A 448 60.54 24.87 -32.78
C THR A 448 61.17 24.27 -34.04
N SER A 449 61.12 25.00 -35.15
CA SER A 449 61.69 24.52 -36.41
C SER A 449 63.22 24.44 -36.36
N PRO A 450 63.83 23.46 -37.04
CA PRO A 450 65.28 23.43 -37.23
C PRO A 450 65.78 24.71 -37.92
N ILE A 451 66.93 25.24 -37.50
CA ILE A 451 67.55 26.42 -38.12
C ILE A 451 68.84 26.00 -38.83
N HIS A 452 68.96 26.33 -40.11
CA HIS A 452 70.19 26.05 -40.87
C HIS A 452 71.31 27.03 -40.48
N LYS A 453 72.51 26.50 -40.21
CA LYS A 453 73.70 27.33 -40.00
C LYS A 453 74.36 27.62 -41.33
N TYR A 454 74.57 28.90 -41.60
CA TYR A 454 75.32 29.40 -42.75
C TYR A 454 76.63 30.01 -42.27
N ASN A 455 77.72 29.71 -42.96
CA ASN A 455 79.00 30.39 -42.76
C ASN A 455 79.19 31.38 -43.90
N GLU A 456 79.31 32.66 -43.57
CA GLU A 456 79.57 33.71 -44.56
C GLU A 456 81.06 34.04 -44.62
N TYR A 457 81.61 34.03 -45.83
CA TYR A 457 82.98 34.43 -46.13
C TYR A 457 82.94 35.72 -46.95
N ILE A 458 83.47 36.80 -46.39
CA ILE A 458 83.58 38.09 -47.08
C ILE A 458 84.88 38.09 -47.87
N ILE A 459 84.79 38.15 -49.21
CA ILE A 459 85.96 38.39 -50.06
C ILE A 459 86.01 39.88 -50.39
N PRO A 460 87.06 40.61 -49.96
CA PRO A 460 87.18 42.05 -50.23
C PRO A 460 87.08 42.36 -51.73
N ASN A 461 86.29 43.37 -52.08
CA ASN A 461 86.04 43.87 -53.44
C ASN A 461 85.39 42.86 -54.43
N LYS A 462 84.80 41.75 -53.96
CA LYS A 462 84.06 40.82 -54.85
C LYS A 462 82.60 40.64 -54.46
N THR A 463 82.28 39.88 -53.41
CA THR A 463 80.91 39.68 -52.86
C THR A 463 81.00 38.81 -51.58
N VAL A 464 79.90 38.66 -50.83
CA VAL A 464 79.78 37.71 -49.71
C VAL A 464 79.45 36.31 -50.24
N PHE A 465 80.25 35.31 -49.89
CA PHE A 465 79.95 33.90 -50.15
C PHE A 465 79.30 33.27 -48.93
N SER A 466 78.05 32.83 -49.04
CA SER A 466 77.40 32.04 -47.99
C SER A 466 77.56 30.55 -48.30
N PHE A 467 78.20 29.81 -47.39
CA PHE A 467 78.35 28.36 -47.48
C PHE A 467 77.38 27.69 -46.50
N ALA A 468 76.42 26.93 -47.04
CA ALA A 468 75.54 26.07 -46.26
C ALA A 468 76.30 24.77 -45.94
N GLY A 469 76.93 24.69 -44.76
CA GLY A 469 77.76 23.56 -44.35
C GLY A 469 77.02 22.26 -44.02
N GLY A 470 75.72 22.16 -44.35
CA GLY A 470 74.88 21.00 -44.02
C GLY A 470 74.58 20.81 -42.53
N GLN A 471 74.95 21.78 -41.67
CA GLN A 471 74.68 21.72 -40.22
C GLN A 471 73.39 22.47 -39.88
N THR A 472 72.46 21.79 -39.20
CA THR A 472 71.22 22.35 -38.65
C THR A 472 71.28 22.40 -37.12
N GLU A 473 70.75 23.45 -36.52
CA GLU A 473 70.25 23.35 -35.15
C GLU A 473 69.02 22.45 -35.15
N LEU A 474 68.97 21.50 -34.20
CA LEU A 474 67.88 20.56 -34.10
C LEU A 474 66.57 21.30 -33.85
N GLY A 475 65.53 20.93 -34.59
CA GLY A 475 64.17 21.30 -34.24
C GLY A 475 63.75 20.58 -32.97
N LYS A 476 62.79 21.16 -32.25
CA LYS A 476 62.26 20.59 -31.00
C LYS A 476 60.76 20.49 -31.07
N ARG A 477 60.20 19.41 -30.57
CA ARG A 477 58.76 19.25 -30.37
C ARG A 477 58.51 18.73 -28.97
N ASP A 478 57.75 19.49 -28.20
CA ASP A 478 57.27 19.11 -26.87
C ASP A 478 55.77 18.79 -26.94
N LEU A 479 55.43 17.59 -26.50
CA LEU A 479 54.06 17.10 -26.34
C LEU A 479 53.76 16.95 -24.85
N ASN A 480 52.68 17.57 -24.38
CA ASN A 480 52.15 17.37 -23.03
C ASN A 480 50.70 16.86 -23.11
N LEU A 481 50.48 15.67 -22.54
CA LEU A 481 49.15 15.08 -22.34
C LEU A 481 48.71 15.33 -20.90
N GLU A 482 47.71 16.18 -20.71
CA GLU A 482 47.12 16.49 -19.41
C GLU A 482 45.85 15.65 -19.22
N CYS A 483 45.91 14.67 -18.33
CA CYS A 483 44.88 13.65 -18.13
C CYS A 483 44.30 13.70 -16.72
N VAL A 484 43.03 13.29 -16.57
CA VAL A 484 42.40 12.98 -15.28
C VAL A 484 42.10 11.49 -15.25
N VAL A 485 42.72 10.75 -14.33
CA VAL A 485 42.56 9.31 -14.18
C VAL A 485 41.21 8.99 -13.50
N ALA A 486 40.54 7.95 -13.97
CA ALA A 486 39.28 7.48 -13.39
C ALA A 486 39.50 6.92 -11.97
N ARG A 487 38.51 7.09 -11.09
CA ARG A 487 38.57 6.48 -9.76
C ARG A 487 38.48 4.95 -9.86
N PRO A 488 39.31 4.20 -9.12
CA PRO A 488 39.26 2.75 -9.13
C PRO A 488 37.97 2.27 -8.46
N ASN A 489 37.44 1.14 -8.92
CA ASN A 489 36.32 0.47 -8.29
C ASN A 489 36.79 -0.20 -6.98
N GLY A 490 36.81 0.54 -5.87
CA GLY A 490 37.22 0.02 -4.57
C GLY A 490 37.85 1.07 -3.67
N ASN A 491 38.54 0.60 -2.63
CA ASN A 491 39.25 1.48 -1.71
C ASN A 491 40.50 2.07 -2.40
N ILE A 492 40.48 3.39 -2.59
CA ILE A 492 41.57 4.16 -3.22
C ILE A 492 42.92 4.04 -2.48
N PHE A 493 42.90 3.66 -1.19
CA PHE A 493 44.11 3.48 -0.39
C PHE A 493 44.79 2.13 -0.64
N THR A 494 44.09 1.16 -1.23
CA THR A 494 44.62 -0.19 -1.49
C THR A 494 44.79 -0.49 -2.98
N THR A 495 44.18 0.33 -3.85
CA THR A 495 44.20 0.13 -5.30
C THR A 495 44.85 1.34 -5.95
N ASN A 496 46.00 1.14 -6.60
CA ASN A 496 46.67 2.20 -7.34
C ASN A 496 45.81 2.58 -8.57
N PRO A 497 45.31 3.84 -8.66
CA PRO A 497 44.55 4.30 -9.81
C PRO A 497 45.37 4.36 -11.09
N LEU A 498 46.69 4.52 -11.00
CA LEU A 498 47.60 4.58 -12.14
C LEU A 498 48.19 3.19 -12.43
N THR A 499 47.68 2.52 -13.46
CA THR A 499 48.20 1.23 -13.90
C THR A 499 49.23 1.38 -15.02
N ASN A 500 50.06 0.35 -15.23
CA ASN A 500 50.98 0.31 -16.36
C ASN A 500 50.25 0.37 -17.71
N ASP A 501 49.06 -0.24 -17.81
CA ASP A 501 48.24 -0.21 -19.03
C ASP A 501 47.85 1.22 -19.43
N ILE A 502 47.53 2.09 -18.46
CA ILE A 502 47.23 3.50 -18.72
C ILE A 502 48.48 4.21 -19.26
N LEU A 503 49.64 3.97 -18.66
CA LEU A 503 50.90 4.56 -19.10
C LEU A 503 51.30 4.06 -20.50
N ASP A 504 51.12 2.78 -20.80
CA ASP A 504 51.43 2.21 -22.11
C ASP A 504 50.49 2.71 -23.20
N ALA A 505 49.19 2.87 -22.88
CA ALA A 505 48.24 3.51 -23.78
C ALA A 505 48.59 4.99 -24.05
N LEU A 506 49.04 5.73 -23.03
CA LEU A 506 49.51 7.12 -23.18
C LEU A 506 50.80 7.21 -24.00
N LYS A 507 51.74 6.28 -23.82
CA LYS A 507 52.93 6.17 -24.70
C LYS A 507 52.51 5.97 -26.15
N ALA A 508 51.63 5.01 -26.43
CA ALA A 508 51.15 4.74 -27.78
C ALA A 508 50.44 5.97 -28.38
N LYS A 509 49.60 6.65 -27.59
CA LYS A 509 48.95 7.89 -28.00
C LYS A 509 49.96 9.00 -28.28
N ALA A 510 50.95 9.18 -27.41
CA ALA A 510 52.00 10.18 -27.60
C ALA A 510 52.81 9.93 -28.88
N VAL A 511 53.19 8.68 -29.14
CA VAL A 511 53.89 8.30 -30.38
C VAL A 511 53.05 8.64 -31.61
N ASN A 512 51.76 8.30 -31.61
CA ASN A 512 50.86 8.65 -32.70
C ASN A 512 50.75 10.17 -32.89
N GLU A 513 50.62 10.94 -31.80
CA GLU A 513 50.52 12.39 -31.86
C GLU A 513 51.82 13.07 -32.30
N LEU A 514 52.98 12.47 -32.05
CA LEU A 514 54.27 12.95 -32.53
C LEU A 514 54.50 12.59 -34.00
N ALA A 515 53.96 11.45 -34.46
CA ALA A 515 54.06 10.98 -35.84
C ALA A 515 53.11 11.71 -36.80
N VAL A 516 51.96 12.18 -36.30
CA VAL A 516 50.98 12.96 -37.06
C VAL A 516 51.45 14.42 -37.14
N ASP A 517 51.71 14.88 -38.36
CA ASP A 517 52.00 16.26 -38.77
C ASP A 517 53.35 16.85 -38.37
N PHE A 518 54.35 16.70 -39.24
CA PHE A 518 55.32 17.77 -39.55
C PHE A 518 54.92 18.38 -40.89
N PRO A 519 53.91 19.29 -40.93
CA PRO A 519 53.43 19.82 -42.19
C PRO A 519 54.58 20.57 -42.87
N ASN A 520 55.01 20.06 -44.03
CA ASN A 520 56.07 20.61 -44.89
C ASN A 520 57.52 20.47 -44.39
N LEU A 521 57.82 19.59 -43.43
CA LEU A 521 59.20 19.31 -43.02
C LEU A 521 59.50 17.80 -43.09
N PRO A 522 60.29 17.33 -44.08
CA PRO A 522 60.72 15.94 -44.12
C PRO A 522 61.74 15.70 -43.00
N VAL A 523 61.27 15.09 -41.91
CA VAL A 523 62.11 14.71 -40.77
C VAL A 523 63.01 13.54 -41.17
N GLN A 524 64.32 13.69 -40.96
CA GLN A 524 65.32 12.67 -41.29
C GLN A 524 65.55 11.74 -40.11
N GLU A 525 65.85 12.30 -38.94
CA GLU A 525 66.05 11.57 -37.69
C GLU A 525 65.37 12.33 -36.55
N ALA A 526 64.79 11.59 -35.61
CA ALA A 526 64.19 12.15 -34.40
C ALA A 526 64.64 11.33 -33.19
N TYR A 527 64.98 12.01 -32.11
CA TYR A 527 65.45 11.41 -30.87
C TYR A 527 64.60 11.90 -29.71
N ILE A 528 64.21 10.98 -28.84
CA ILE A 528 63.49 11.33 -27.61
C ILE A 528 64.49 11.99 -26.66
N THR A 529 64.23 13.24 -26.30
CA THR A 529 65.04 14.01 -25.35
C THR A 529 64.44 14.02 -23.96
N LYS A 530 63.12 13.79 -23.85
CA LYS A 530 62.39 13.78 -22.59
C LYS A 530 61.20 12.83 -22.66
N CYS A 531 60.99 12.03 -21.61
CA CYS A 531 59.80 11.22 -21.43
C CYS A 531 59.57 11.04 -19.93
N ASP A 532 58.66 11.82 -19.37
CA ASP A 532 58.33 11.79 -17.94
C ASP A 532 56.83 11.90 -17.74
N TYR A 533 56.40 11.49 -16.55
CA TYR A 533 55.04 11.70 -16.11
C TYR A 533 55.01 12.15 -14.66
N ASN A 534 53.97 12.90 -14.32
CA ASN A 534 53.68 13.33 -12.96
C ASN A 534 52.23 12.99 -12.63
N PHE A 535 52.01 12.36 -11.49
CA PHE A 535 50.68 11.97 -11.01
C PHE A 535 50.47 12.45 -9.59
N ASN A 536 49.33 13.10 -9.33
CA ASN A 536 49.06 13.71 -8.02
C ASN A 536 47.83 13.10 -7.31
N SER A 537 47.60 13.55 -6.07
CA SER A 537 46.47 13.09 -5.23
C SER A 537 45.09 13.45 -5.78
N ASP A 538 45.01 14.42 -6.69
CA ASP A 538 43.77 14.83 -7.34
C ASP A 538 43.46 13.99 -8.59
N LEU A 539 44.23 12.91 -8.82
CA LEU A 539 44.17 12.03 -9.98
C LEU A 539 44.54 12.71 -11.30
N ASN A 540 45.24 13.85 -11.23
CA ASN A 540 45.78 14.50 -12.41
C ASN A 540 47.09 13.84 -12.81
N LEU A 541 47.18 13.42 -14.07
CA LEU A 541 48.34 12.82 -14.70
C LEU A 541 48.81 13.73 -15.84
N SER A 542 50.04 14.25 -15.76
CA SER A 542 50.71 14.89 -16.89
C SER A 542 51.72 13.91 -17.48
N PHE A 543 51.69 13.70 -18.78
CA PHE A 543 52.64 12.87 -19.51
C PHE A 543 53.33 13.71 -20.58
N ASN A 544 54.64 13.92 -20.44
CA ASN A 544 55.43 14.81 -21.27
C ASN A 544 56.40 14.01 -22.13
N VAL A 545 56.41 14.28 -23.43
CA VAL A 545 57.40 13.74 -24.36
C VAL A 545 58.02 14.86 -25.17
N GLY A 546 59.34 14.99 -25.10
CA GLY A 546 60.12 15.90 -25.92
C GLY A 546 60.92 15.12 -26.95
N ILE A 547 60.93 15.61 -28.18
CA ILE A 547 61.78 15.09 -29.25
C ILE A 547 62.62 16.21 -29.87
N ASP A 548 63.87 15.90 -30.19
CA ASP A 548 64.72 16.72 -31.03
C ASP A 548 64.83 16.05 -32.40
N TYR A 549 64.74 16.81 -33.49
CA TYR A 549 64.70 16.26 -34.83
C TYR A 549 65.49 17.07 -35.86
N THR A 550 65.97 16.39 -36.90
CA THR A 550 66.62 16.98 -38.09
C THR A 550 65.65 16.98 -39.27
N SER A 551 65.78 17.97 -40.16
CA SER A 551 65.01 18.02 -41.42
C SER A 551 65.93 18.17 -42.63
N PHE A 552 65.50 17.67 -43.79
CA PHE A 552 66.23 17.90 -45.05
C PHE A 552 66.15 19.36 -45.50
N ILE A 553 67.19 19.79 -46.20
CA ILE A 553 67.08 20.88 -47.18
C ILE A 553 66.40 20.26 -48.42
N GLU A 554 65.17 20.65 -48.74
CA GLU A 554 64.74 20.56 -50.14
C GLU A 554 65.76 21.36 -50.93
N LYS A 555 66.48 20.72 -51.87
CA LYS A 555 67.52 21.35 -52.69
C LYS A 555 67.05 22.73 -53.13
N PHE A 556 67.53 23.78 -52.45
CA PHE A 556 67.57 25.09 -53.06
C PHE A 556 68.50 24.92 -54.25
N ASN A 557 67.94 25.01 -55.47
CA ASN A 557 68.76 25.33 -56.63
C ASN A 557 69.66 26.50 -56.20
N GLN A 558 70.96 26.37 -56.45
CA GLN A 558 71.91 27.45 -56.23
C GLN A 558 71.49 28.66 -57.06
N ASP A 559 70.61 29.48 -56.54
CA ASP A 559 70.46 30.84 -57.02
C ASP A 559 71.61 31.62 -56.41
N VAL A 560 72.70 31.66 -57.17
CA VAL A 560 73.71 32.70 -57.06
C VAL A 560 72.98 34.04 -57.20
N LYS A 561 72.58 34.64 -56.08
CA LYS A 561 72.22 36.06 -56.08
C LYS A 561 73.51 36.86 -56.20
N THR A 562 73.91 37.12 -57.44
CA THR A 562 74.72 38.29 -57.77
C THR A 562 73.91 39.53 -57.40
N VAL A 563 74.41 40.29 -56.42
CA VAL A 563 74.05 41.70 -56.23
C VAL A 563 74.99 42.53 -57.10
#